data_AF-A0A1V5TRC5-F1
#
_entry.id   AF-A0A1V5TRC5-F1
#
_cell.length_a   1.000
_cell.length_b   1.000
_cell.length_c   1.000
_cell.angle_alpha   90.00
_cell.angle_beta   90.00
_cell.angle_gamma   90.00
#
_symmetry.space_group_name_H-M   'P 1'
#
loop_
_entity.id
_entity.type
_entity.pdbx_description
1 polymer ?
#
loop_
_entity_poly.entity_id
_entity_poly.type
_entity_poly.pdbx_seq_one_letter_code
_entity_poly.pdbx_strand_id
1 'polypeptide(L)' 'MVEITFKDNKIQKGHRIKIPKAIVDTLNLKEGAKIILKFDPINKKIIVEEEK' A
#
# COMPACT_ATOMS: atom_id res chain seq x y z
N MET A 1 4.23 0.11 -14.77
CA MET A 1 3.53 -0.66 -13.71
C MET A 1 4.36 -0.51 -12.45
N VAL A 2 3.82 0.08 -11.38
CA VAL A 2 4.56 0.24 -10.12
C VAL A 2 4.22 -0.97 -9.26
N GLU A 3 5.15 -1.90 -9.13
CA GLU A 3 4.99 -3.08 -8.28
C GLU A 3 5.38 -2.75 -6.85
N ILE A 4 4.59 -3.25 -5.90
CA ILE A 4 4.90 -3.11 -4.48
C ILE A 4 5.57 -4.41 -4.03
N THR A 5 6.89 -4.36 -3.90
CA THR A 5 7.67 -5.52 -3.47
C THR A 5 7.72 -5.59 -1.95
N PHE A 6 7.46 -6.77 -1.37
CA PHE A 6 7.80 -7.00 0.03
C PHE A 6 9.31 -6.86 0.19
N LYS A 7 9.75 -6.15 1.24
CA LYS A 7 11.18 -6.01 1.52
C LYS A 7 11.79 -7.41 1.72
N ASP A 8 12.87 -7.68 1.00
CA ASP A 8 13.58 -8.98 0.94
C ASP A 8 12.77 -10.13 0.30
N ASN A 9 11.76 -9.84 -0.53
CA ASN A 9 10.90 -10.81 -1.21
C ASN A 9 10.18 -11.80 -0.27
N LYS A 10 10.03 -11.43 1.01
CA LYS A 10 9.40 -12.25 2.05
C LYS A 10 8.32 -11.47 2.75
N ILE A 11 7.23 -12.14 3.11
CA ILE A 11 6.20 -11.54 3.99
C ILE A 11 6.87 -11.20 5.32
N GLN A 12 6.93 -9.91 5.64
CA GLN A 12 7.55 -9.44 6.86
C GLN A 12 6.60 -9.66 8.05
N LYS A 13 7.18 -9.96 9.22
CA LYS A 13 6.43 -10.00 10.48
C LYS A 13 5.78 -8.63 10.73
N GLY A 14 4.51 -8.64 11.17
CA GLY A 14 3.72 -7.42 11.34
C GLY A 14 3.03 -6.92 10.07
N HIS A 15 3.05 -7.68 8.97
CA HIS A 15 2.28 -7.43 7.74
C HIS A 15 2.53 -6.04 7.13
N ARG A 16 3.77 -5.55 7.21
CA ARG A 16 4.16 -4.24 6.69
C ARG A 16 4.58 -4.33 5.22
N ILE A 17 4.12 -3.36 4.44
CA ILE A 17 4.42 -3.25 3.01
C ILE A 17 5.09 -1.89 2.78
N LYS A 18 6.21 -1.88 2.06
CA LYS A 18 6.89 -0.64 1.69
C LYS A 18 6.18 -0.04 0.48
N ILE A 19 5.53 1.10 0.65
CA ILE A 19 4.92 1.83 -0.46
C ILE A 19 6.01 2.65 -1.17
N PRO A 20 6.20 2.49 -2.50
CA PRO A 20 7.12 3.31 -3.28
C PRO A 20 6.82 4.80 -3.17
N LYS A 21 7.87 5.63 -3.15
CA LYS A 21 7.75 7.08 -2.99
C LYS A 21 6.82 7.72 -4.02
N ALA A 22 6.85 7.27 -5.27
CA ALA A 22 5.96 7.76 -6.32
C ALA A 22 4.46 7.60 -5.97
N ILE A 23 4.08 6.51 -5.28
CA ILE A 23 2.69 6.29 -4.85
C ILE A 23 2.36 7.17 -3.64
N VAL A 24 3.29 7.30 -2.68
CA VAL A 24 3.16 8.20 -1.52
C VAL A 24 2.91 9.64 -1.96
N ASP A 25 3.71 10.12 -2.92
CA ASP A 25 3.61 11.48 -3.45
C ASP A 25 2.28 11.66 -4.23
N THR A 26 1.85 10.65 -4.98
CA THR A 26 0.58 10.69 -5.75
C THR A 26 -0.65 10.70 -4.85
N LEU A 27 -0.64 9.91 -3.77
CA LEU A 27 -1.71 9.82 -2.77
C LEU A 27 -1.51 10.82 -1.61
N ASN A 28 -0.59 11.78 -1.75
CA ASN A 28 -0.24 12.80 -0.76
C ASN A 28 -0.17 12.26 0.70
N LEU A 29 0.35 11.05 0.86
CA LEU A 29 0.29 10.34 2.14
C LEU A 29 1.30 10.96 3.10
N LYS A 30 0.81 11.45 4.24
CA LYS A 30 1.64 12.00 5.31
C LYS A 30 1.78 11.00 6.45
N GLU A 31 2.81 11.17 7.26
CA GLU A 31 2.95 10.37 8.48
C GLU A 31 1.72 10.57 9.39
N GLY A 32 1.13 9.46 9.83
CA GLY A 32 -0.11 9.47 10.61
C GLY A 32 -1.41 9.64 9.80
N ALA A 33 -1.33 9.74 8.47
CA ALA A 33 -2.51 9.75 7.62
C ALA A 33 -3.29 8.44 7.74
N LYS A 34 -4.61 8.56 7.85
CA LYS A 34 -5.49 7.41 7.79
C LYS A 34 -5.77 7.06 6.32
N ILE A 35 -5.77 5.76 6.04
CA ILE A 35 -6.02 5.21 4.71
C ILE A 35 -7.03 4.08 4.81
N ILE A 36 -7.82 3.90 3.76
CA ILE A 36 -8.74 2.79 3.63
C ILE A 36 -8.06 1.71 2.80
N LEU A 37 -7.96 0.52 3.37
CA LEU A 37 -7.46 -0.68 2.68
C LEU A 37 -8.65 -1.58 2.34
N LYS A 38 -8.91 -1.78 1.05
CA LYS A 38 -9.94 -2.71 0.56
C LYS A 38 -9.29 -3.90 -0.13
N PHE A 39 -9.85 -5.09 0.10
CA PHE A 39 -9.46 -6.28 -0.64
C PHE A 39 -10.49 -6.55 -1.74
N ASP A 40 -10.02 -6.57 -3.00
CA ASP A 40 -10.80 -7.01 -4.15
C ASP A 40 -10.53 -8.52 -4.37
N PRO A 41 -11.45 -9.40 -3.97
CA PRO A 41 -11.24 -10.85 -4.07
C PRO A 41 -11.30 -11.37 -5.51
N ILE A 42 -11.99 -10.66 -6.41
CA ILE A 42 -12.17 -11.07 -7.80
C ILE A 42 -10.84 -10.88 -8.54
N ASN A 43 -10.25 -9.69 -8.39
CA ASN A 43 -9.00 -9.36 -9.06
C ASN A 43 -7.76 -9.74 -8.24
N LYS A 44 -7.95 -10.24 -7.02
CA LYS A 44 -6.89 -10.61 -6.05
C LYS A 44 -5.94 -9.43 -5.79
N LYS A 45 -6.49 -8.24 -5.58
CA LYS A 45 -5.74 -6.99 -5.38
C LYS A 45 -6.11 -6.32 -4.05
N ILE A 46 -5.17 -5.56 -3.51
CA ILE A 46 -5.42 -4.61 -2.43
C ILE A 46 -5.54 -3.22 -3.05
N ILE A 47 -6.59 -2.50 -2.71
CA ILE A 47 -6.85 -1.12 -3.12
C ILE A 47 -6.58 -0.24 -1.91
N VAL A 48 -5.77 0.79 -2.12
CA VAL A 48 -5.47 1.81 -1.11
C VAL A 48 -6.16 3.09 -1.52
N GLU A 49 -7.01 3.63 -0.65
CA GLU A 49 -7.69 4.90 -0.84
C GLU A 49 -7.33 5.85 0.30
N GLU A 50 -7.23 7.15 0.01
CA GLU A 50 -7.16 8.18 1.05
C GLU A 50 -8.49 8.26 1.80
N GLU A 51 -8.42 8.33 3.13
CA GLU A 51 -9.59 8.72 3.93
C GLU A 51 -9.72 10.25 3.86
N LYS A 52 -10.83 10.74 3.29
CA LYS A 52 -11.13 12.19 3.19
C LYS A 52 -11.43 12.81 4.55
#